data_AF-A0AA96WUU4-F1
#
_entry.id   AF-A0AA96WUU4-F1
#
_cell.length_a   1.000
_cell.length_b   1.000
_cell.length_c   1.000
_cell.angle_alpha   90.00
_cell.angle_beta   90.00
_cell.angle_gamma   90.00
#
_symmetry.space_group_name_H-M   'P 1'
#
loop_
_entity.id
_entity.type
_entity.pdbx_description
1 polymer ?
#
loop_
_entity_poly.entity_id
_entity_poly.type
_entity_poly.pdbx_seq_one_letter_code
_entity_poly.pdbx_strand_id
1 'polypeptide(L)'
;MDLALYCPQLGYYTRQREKIGAKGDFFTSSHLSFDFGELLAEQLIDMWQVLGQPNPFTVVEMGAGQGLLAVDILRYLERRDLDCFSALSYLILEKSAAHVIEQRQRLGRWIEKGARIDWTTIENIPEASIVGCFFSNELVDAFPVHLVTVQDHQLKEIYVELIDNRFSEAIAELSSERITKYFDFMGVDVSRYAEGYRTEVNLAALDWMDAIAKRLKSGFILTIDYGYSATRYYNPMRSGGTLQCYYQHSHHNDPYIYVGEQDITAHVNHGAAITGRIVRIADCGINSARFIFNGVRLGRSIIAIDSHRTDQ
;
A
#
# COMPACT_ATOMS: atom_id res chain seq x y z
N MET A 1 -11.91 -1.86 -11.86
CA MET A 1 -10.53 -1.41 -11.58
C MET A 1 -9.48 -2.39 -12.08
N ASP A 2 -9.48 -3.65 -11.64
CA ASP A 2 -8.39 -4.60 -11.96
C ASP A 2 -8.04 -4.69 -13.46
N LEU A 3 -9.04 -4.89 -14.32
CA LEU A 3 -8.83 -4.87 -15.78
C LEU A 3 -8.33 -3.50 -16.29
N ALA A 4 -8.93 -2.41 -15.84
CA ALA A 4 -8.58 -1.06 -16.28
C ALA A 4 -7.15 -0.66 -15.88
N LEU A 5 -6.66 -1.13 -14.74
CA LEU A 5 -5.35 -0.73 -14.21
C LEU A 5 -4.25 -1.73 -14.53
N TYR A 6 -4.55 -3.03 -14.51
CA TYR A 6 -3.53 -4.09 -14.49
C TYR A 6 -3.68 -5.13 -15.61
N CYS A 7 -4.69 -5.06 -16.48
CA CYS A 7 -4.78 -5.96 -17.62
C CYS A 7 -3.47 -5.92 -18.43
N PRO A 8 -2.83 -7.05 -18.77
CA PRO A 8 -1.60 -7.04 -19.54
C PRO A 8 -1.75 -6.22 -20.84
N GLN A 9 -0.79 -5.34 -21.12
CA GLN A 9 -0.71 -4.49 -22.33
C GLN A 9 -1.76 -3.37 -22.43
N LEU A 10 -2.94 -3.52 -21.83
CA LEU A 10 -4.07 -2.59 -21.93
C LEU A 10 -4.31 -1.76 -20.67
N GLY A 11 -3.95 -2.29 -19.50
CA GLY A 11 -4.16 -1.64 -18.22
C GLY A 11 -3.28 -0.40 -18.04
N TYR A 12 -3.79 0.57 -17.28
CA TYR A 12 -3.12 1.84 -17.02
C TYR A 12 -1.66 1.65 -16.59
N TYR A 13 -1.36 0.77 -15.63
CA TYR A 13 0.00 0.54 -15.13
C TYR A 13 0.86 -0.40 -15.99
N THR A 14 0.27 -1.18 -16.90
CA THR A 14 1.00 -2.18 -17.73
C THR A 14 1.27 -1.71 -19.16
N ARG A 15 0.53 -0.72 -19.67
CA ARG A 15 0.74 -0.15 -21.02
C ARG A 15 2.06 0.65 -21.10
N GLN A 16 2.75 0.65 -22.24
CA GLN A 16 3.97 1.45 -22.42
C GLN A 16 3.63 2.92 -22.76
N ARG A 17 3.63 3.80 -21.74
CA ARG A 17 3.51 5.27 -21.88
C ARG A 17 4.18 5.95 -20.67
N GLU A 18 4.67 7.17 -20.83
CA GLU A 18 5.07 8.03 -19.69
C GLU A 18 3.81 8.41 -18.90
N LYS A 19 3.74 8.07 -17.60
CA LYS A 19 2.52 8.18 -16.77
C LYS A 19 2.69 9.03 -15.51
N ILE A 20 3.91 9.21 -15.02
CA ILE A 20 4.20 9.88 -13.75
C ILE A 20 5.25 10.99 -13.99
N GLY A 21 5.05 12.16 -13.38
CA GLY A 21 5.94 13.32 -13.48
C GLY A 21 5.42 14.42 -14.41
N ALA A 22 6.30 15.35 -14.84
CA ALA A 22 5.92 16.56 -15.58
C ALA A 22 5.26 16.33 -16.97
N LYS A 23 5.27 15.09 -17.47
CA LYS A 23 4.58 14.65 -18.69
C LYS A 23 3.56 13.53 -18.42
N GLY A 24 3.36 13.15 -17.16
CA GLY A 24 2.43 12.11 -16.70
C GLY A 24 1.10 12.67 -16.22
N ASP A 25 0.27 11.85 -15.57
CA ASP A 25 -1.04 12.28 -15.08
C ASP A 25 -0.97 12.90 -13.67
N PHE A 26 -0.03 12.44 -12.84
CA PHE A 26 0.16 12.94 -11.46
C PHE A 26 1.64 12.91 -11.02
N PHE A 27 1.89 13.55 -9.87
CA PHE A 27 3.15 13.50 -9.13
C PHE A 27 2.95 12.70 -7.84
N THR A 28 3.91 11.85 -7.50
CA THR A 28 3.96 11.19 -6.19
C THR A 28 4.91 11.95 -5.25
N SER A 29 4.80 11.73 -3.94
CA SER A 29 5.69 12.34 -2.92
C SER A 29 7.19 12.19 -3.25
N SER A 30 7.60 11.06 -3.84
CA SER A 30 8.98 10.78 -4.26
C SER A 30 9.47 11.61 -5.45
N HIS A 31 8.58 12.33 -6.15
CA HIS A 31 8.94 13.26 -7.22
C HIS A 31 9.11 14.70 -6.74
N LEU A 32 8.68 15.02 -5.51
CA LEU A 32 8.64 16.40 -5.01
C LEU A 32 9.94 16.81 -4.31
N SER A 33 10.59 15.90 -3.57
CA SER A 33 11.87 16.17 -2.90
C SER A 33 12.56 14.89 -2.41
N PHE A 34 13.89 14.91 -2.36
CA PHE A 34 14.72 13.83 -1.78
C PHE A 34 14.50 13.67 -0.25
N ASP A 35 14.09 14.75 0.44
CA ASP A 35 13.91 14.78 1.90
C ASP A 35 13.01 13.65 2.42
N PHE A 36 11.99 13.27 1.65
CA PHE A 36 11.09 12.17 2.03
C PHE A 36 11.82 10.82 2.09
N GLY A 37 12.67 10.52 1.11
CA GLY A 37 13.46 9.29 1.09
C GLY A 37 14.52 9.25 2.17
N GLU A 38 15.14 10.38 2.47
CA GLU A 38 16.11 10.51 3.57
C GLU A 38 15.45 10.28 4.94
N LEU A 39 14.26 10.83 5.15
CA LEU A 39 13.48 10.62 6.37
C LEU A 39 13.06 9.16 6.54
N LEU A 40 12.67 8.50 5.45
CA LEU A 40 12.35 7.07 5.48
C LEU A 40 13.60 6.23 5.77
N ALA A 41 14.76 6.62 5.26
CA ALA A 41 16.02 5.96 5.57
C ALA A 41 16.41 6.07 7.05
N GLU A 42 16.27 7.25 7.67
CA GLU A 42 16.45 7.42 9.12
C GLU A 42 15.48 6.52 9.90
N GLN A 43 14.22 6.44 9.49
CA GLN A 43 13.25 5.55 10.12
C GLN A 43 13.63 4.06 9.97
N LEU A 44 14.23 3.66 8.85
CA LEU A 44 14.74 2.30 8.64
C LEU A 44 15.96 1.99 9.53
N ILE A 45 16.84 2.97 9.77
CA ILE A 45 17.95 2.83 10.73
C ILE A 45 17.39 2.58 12.14
N ASP A 46 16.42 3.38 12.57
CA ASP A 46 15.78 3.20 13.87
C ASP A 46 15.14 1.80 14.00
N MET A 47 14.43 1.34 12.96
CA MET A 47 13.83 0.01 12.92
C MET A 47 14.88 -1.09 13.00
N TRP A 48 15.99 -0.96 12.28
CA TRP A 48 17.10 -1.89 12.31
C TRP A 48 17.74 -1.99 13.70
N GLN A 49 17.96 -0.84 14.35
CA GLN A 49 18.48 -0.77 15.71
C GLN A 49 17.53 -1.41 16.73
N VAL A 50 16.23 -1.12 16.64
CA VAL A 50 15.20 -1.71 17.50
C VAL A 50 15.14 -3.24 17.36
N LEU A 51 15.41 -3.76 16.16
CA LEU A 51 15.47 -5.21 15.91
C LEU A 51 16.78 -5.87 16.38
N GLY A 52 17.68 -5.13 17.01
CA GLY A 52 18.97 -5.65 17.46
C GLY A 52 19.97 -5.81 16.32
N GLN A 53 19.92 -4.92 15.33
CA GLN A 53 20.87 -4.84 14.21
C GLN A 53 21.02 -6.16 13.41
N PRO A 54 19.91 -6.77 12.95
CA PRO A 54 19.98 -8.04 12.23
C PRO A 54 20.80 -7.92 10.94
N ASN A 55 21.44 -9.02 10.54
CA ASN A 55 22.10 -9.17 9.24
C ASN A 55 21.75 -10.55 8.64
N PRO A 56 20.93 -10.61 7.57
CA PRO A 56 20.37 -9.47 6.85
C PRO A 56 19.28 -8.72 7.63
N PHE A 57 19.19 -7.41 7.40
CA PHE A 57 18.00 -6.58 7.61
C PHE A 57 17.27 -6.45 6.28
N THR A 58 16.14 -7.13 6.14
CA THR A 58 15.45 -7.20 4.85
C THR A 58 14.39 -6.11 4.74
N VAL A 59 14.57 -5.20 3.80
CA VAL A 59 13.59 -4.17 3.45
C VAL A 59 12.90 -4.59 2.15
N VAL A 60 11.57 -4.65 2.16
CA VAL A 60 10.75 -5.04 1.03
C VAL A 60 9.92 -3.83 0.58
N GLU A 61 10.33 -3.18 -0.50
CA GLU A 61 9.59 -2.07 -1.12
C GLU A 61 8.55 -2.63 -2.09
N MET A 62 7.28 -2.34 -1.82
CA MET A 62 6.15 -2.79 -2.64
C MET A 62 5.63 -1.62 -3.47
N GLY A 63 5.55 -1.81 -4.79
CA GLY A 63 5.15 -0.75 -5.71
C GLY A 63 6.20 0.35 -5.84
N ALA A 64 7.47 -0.01 -6.04
CA ALA A 64 8.57 0.95 -6.08
C ALA A 64 8.47 1.99 -7.22
N GLY A 65 7.58 1.79 -8.21
CA GLY A 65 7.35 2.74 -9.29
C GLY A 65 8.62 2.95 -10.11
N GLN A 66 9.15 4.17 -10.19
CA GLN A 66 10.43 4.41 -10.87
C GLN A 66 11.66 4.01 -10.01
N GLY A 67 11.49 3.65 -8.73
CA GLY A 67 12.60 3.35 -7.82
C GLY A 67 13.36 4.60 -7.36
N LEU A 68 12.75 5.79 -7.45
CA LEU A 68 13.33 7.04 -6.94
C LEU A 68 13.52 6.97 -5.42
N LEU A 69 12.54 6.41 -4.71
CA LEU A 69 12.61 6.27 -3.26
C LEU A 69 13.72 5.30 -2.82
N ALA A 70 13.87 4.16 -3.52
CA ALA A 70 15.01 3.26 -3.33
C ALA A 70 16.36 3.96 -3.51
N VAL A 71 16.50 4.83 -4.52
CA VAL A 71 17.73 5.59 -4.75
C VAL A 71 18.06 6.50 -3.58
N ASP A 72 17.07 7.23 -3.07
CA ASP A 72 17.26 8.17 -1.97
C ASP A 72 17.60 7.43 -0.68
N ILE A 73 16.89 6.33 -0.38
CA ILE A 73 17.18 5.47 0.77
C ILE A 73 18.61 4.91 0.71
N LEU A 74 18.97 4.23 -0.39
CA LEU A 74 20.28 3.59 -0.52
C LEU A 74 21.42 4.62 -0.46
N ARG A 75 21.21 5.80 -1.06
CA ARG A 75 22.19 6.90 -1.02
C ARG A 75 22.37 7.45 0.37
N TYR A 76 21.28 7.61 1.11
CA TYR A 76 21.32 8.12 2.47
C TYR A 76 22.03 7.14 3.39
N LEU A 77 21.62 5.86 3.37
CA LEU A 77 22.22 4.79 4.18
C LEU A 77 23.72 4.64 3.88
N GLU A 78 24.13 4.59 2.61
CA GLU A 78 25.55 4.48 2.21
C GLU A 78 26.41 5.62 2.77
N ARG A 79 25.83 6.81 2.98
CA ARG A 79 26.56 7.98 3.52
C ARG A 79 26.49 8.09 5.03
N ARG A 80 25.35 7.74 5.62
CA ARG A 80 25.00 8.08 7.00
C ARG A 80 25.30 6.97 7.99
N ASP A 81 25.06 5.71 7.59
CA ASP A 81 25.14 4.52 8.43
C ASP A 81 25.57 3.31 7.59
N LEU A 82 26.88 3.11 7.47
CA LEU A 82 27.47 2.04 6.67
C LEU A 82 27.19 0.65 7.24
N ASP A 83 26.96 0.52 8.54
CA ASP A 83 26.66 -0.76 9.19
C ASP A 83 25.24 -1.21 8.80
N CYS A 84 24.27 -0.30 8.90
CA CYS A 84 22.90 -0.55 8.42
C CYS A 84 22.88 -0.82 6.92
N PHE A 85 23.60 -0.02 6.12
CA PHE A 85 23.70 -0.21 4.67
C PHE A 85 24.27 -1.58 4.30
N SER A 86 25.31 -2.02 5.01
CA SER A 86 25.97 -3.31 4.77
C SER A 86 25.08 -4.49 5.21
N ALA A 87 24.29 -4.31 6.26
CA ALA A 87 23.30 -5.30 6.72
C ALA A 87 22.05 -5.38 5.83
N LEU A 88 21.81 -4.39 4.96
CA LEU A 88 20.61 -4.29 4.14
C LEU A 88 20.52 -5.42 3.10
N SER A 89 19.30 -5.96 2.97
CA SER A 89 18.85 -6.79 1.86
C SER A 89 17.58 -6.15 1.30
N TYR A 90 17.67 -5.50 0.15
CA TYR A 90 16.59 -4.68 -0.41
C TYR A 90 15.84 -5.46 -1.51
N LEU A 91 14.60 -5.84 -1.23
CA LEU A 91 13.73 -6.55 -2.16
C LEU A 91 12.69 -5.59 -2.74
N ILE A 92 12.53 -5.60 -4.06
CA ILE A 92 11.54 -4.78 -4.77
C ILE A 92 10.45 -5.69 -5.34
N LEU A 93 9.20 -5.37 -5.01
CA LEU A 93 8.00 -6.00 -5.55
C LEU A 93 7.36 -5.03 -6.55
N GLU A 94 7.54 -5.30 -7.84
CA GLU A 94 7.06 -4.46 -8.93
C GLU A 94 6.42 -5.34 -10.03
N LYS A 95 5.18 -5.01 -10.42
CA LYS A 95 4.44 -5.73 -11.47
C LYS A 95 4.82 -5.24 -12.87
N SER A 96 5.21 -3.98 -13.00
CA SER A 96 5.56 -3.36 -14.28
C SER A 96 6.96 -3.78 -14.74
N ALA A 97 7.03 -4.59 -15.79
CA ALA A 97 8.31 -4.98 -16.40
C ALA A 97 9.13 -3.78 -16.89
N ALA A 98 8.46 -2.70 -17.35
CA ALA A 98 9.12 -1.47 -17.75
C ALA A 98 9.81 -0.77 -16.55
N HIS A 99 9.11 -0.67 -15.42
CA HIS A 99 9.68 -0.15 -14.19
C HIS A 99 10.84 -0.99 -13.68
N VAL A 100 10.74 -2.33 -13.71
CA VAL A 100 11.84 -3.21 -13.29
C VAL A 100 13.12 -2.94 -14.10
N ILE A 101 13.03 -2.73 -15.41
CA ILE A 101 14.18 -2.38 -16.26
C ILE A 101 14.78 -1.04 -15.81
N GLU A 102 13.94 -0.02 -15.64
CA GLU A 102 14.36 1.32 -15.23
C GLU A 102 15.02 1.33 -13.85
N GLN A 103 14.42 0.64 -12.88
CA GLN A 103 14.94 0.48 -11.53
C GLN A 103 16.30 -0.24 -11.54
N ARG A 104 16.47 -1.31 -12.33
CA ARG A 104 17.77 -2.01 -12.45
C ARG A 104 18.87 -1.11 -12.97
N GLN A 105 18.58 -0.29 -13.98
CA GLN A 105 19.54 0.69 -14.48
C GLN A 105 19.87 1.74 -13.42
N ARG A 106 18.85 2.29 -12.76
CA ARG A 106 18.97 3.37 -11.78
C ARG A 106 19.71 2.93 -10.50
N LEU A 107 19.53 1.67 -10.09
CA LEU A 107 20.16 1.06 -8.91
C LEU A 107 21.49 0.35 -9.21
N GLY A 108 21.88 0.25 -10.49
CA GLY A 108 23.03 -0.53 -10.96
C GLY A 108 24.34 -0.23 -10.22
N ARG A 109 24.61 1.03 -9.88
CA ARG A 109 25.83 1.44 -9.17
C ARG A 109 26.04 0.76 -7.81
N TRP A 110 24.97 0.35 -7.14
CA TRP A 110 25.07 -0.36 -5.86
C TRP A 110 25.13 -1.87 -6.08
N ILE A 111 24.40 -2.39 -7.06
CA ILE A 111 24.43 -3.80 -7.46
C ILE A 111 25.85 -4.18 -7.89
N GLU A 112 26.51 -3.36 -8.71
CA GLU A 112 27.89 -3.56 -9.17
C GLU A 112 28.91 -3.56 -8.01
N LYS A 113 28.61 -2.84 -6.93
CA LYS A 113 29.41 -2.83 -5.69
C LYS A 113 29.09 -4.00 -4.76
N GLY A 114 28.15 -4.88 -5.12
CA GLY A 114 27.75 -6.03 -4.33
C GLY A 114 26.66 -5.77 -3.29
N ALA A 115 25.92 -4.67 -3.38
CA ALA A 115 24.74 -4.47 -2.53
C ALA A 115 23.67 -5.53 -2.84
N ARG A 116 23.03 -6.07 -1.79
CA ARG A 116 21.97 -7.08 -1.90
C ARG A 116 20.65 -6.41 -2.33
N ILE A 117 20.45 -6.24 -3.63
CA ILE A 117 19.23 -5.64 -4.20
C ILE A 117 18.64 -6.61 -5.23
N ASP A 118 17.41 -7.06 -4.99
CA ASP A 118 16.74 -8.04 -5.83
C ASP A 118 15.28 -7.68 -6.11
N TRP A 119 14.75 -8.23 -7.20
CA TRP A 119 13.35 -8.10 -7.59
C TRP A 119 12.66 -9.44 -7.43
N THR A 120 11.50 -9.44 -6.78
CA THR A 120 10.76 -10.69 -6.52
C THR A 120 9.26 -10.45 -6.52
N THR A 121 8.49 -11.53 -6.40
CA THR A 121 7.06 -11.47 -6.15
C THR A 121 6.77 -11.91 -4.72
N ILE A 122 5.58 -11.56 -4.21
CA ILE A 122 5.20 -11.92 -2.84
C ILE A 122 5.18 -13.45 -2.66
N GLU A 123 4.78 -14.21 -3.69
CA GLU A 123 4.72 -15.68 -3.68
C GLU A 123 6.10 -16.31 -3.50
N ASN A 124 7.15 -15.67 -3.99
CA ASN A 124 8.53 -16.17 -3.91
C ASN A 124 9.20 -15.88 -2.56
N ILE A 125 8.57 -15.05 -1.71
CA ILE A 125 9.05 -14.82 -0.34
C ILE A 125 8.50 -15.92 0.57
N PRO A 126 9.35 -16.75 1.21
CA PRO A 126 8.89 -17.79 2.12
C PRO A 126 8.16 -17.22 3.34
N GLU A 127 7.22 -17.99 3.89
CA GLU A 127 6.55 -17.61 5.14
C GLU A 127 7.55 -17.50 6.30
N ALA A 128 7.26 -16.58 7.23
CA ALA A 128 8.09 -16.28 8.41
C ALA A 128 9.60 -16.16 8.12
N SER A 129 9.97 -15.55 6.99
CA SER A 129 11.38 -15.42 6.56
C SER A 129 11.94 -14.01 6.70
N ILE A 130 11.10 -12.98 6.69
CA ILE A 130 11.53 -11.58 6.70
C ILE A 130 11.80 -11.10 8.12
N VAL A 131 13.04 -10.69 8.38
CA VAL A 131 13.42 -9.89 9.54
C VAL A 131 13.77 -8.49 9.06
N GLY A 132 12.86 -7.53 9.24
CA GLY A 132 13.08 -6.17 8.76
C GLY A 132 11.80 -5.37 8.53
N CYS A 133 11.59 -4.82 7.34
CA CYS A 133 10.47 -3.92 7.07
C CYS A 133 9.85 -4.20 5.71
N PHE A 134 8.55 -4.43 5.66
CA PHE A 134 7.77 -4.25 4.43
C PHE A 134 7.32 -2.80 4.38
N PHE A 135 7.50 -2.11 3.26
CA PHE A 135 6.93 -0.79 3.09
C PHE A 135 6.33 -0.53 1.71
N SER A 136 5.36 0.38 1.65
CA SER A 136 4.76 0.89 0.43
C SER A 136 4.47 2.38 0.55
N ASN A 137 4.56 3.08 -0.57
CA ASN A 137 4.18 4.48 -0.69
C ASN A 137 3.26 4.64 -1.90
N GLU A 138 2.03 5.14 -1.69
CA GLU A 138 1.01 5.36 -2.71
C GLU A 138 0.78 4.08 -3.54
N LEU A 139 0.40 3.00 -2.85
CA LEU A 139 0.17 1.68 -3.46
C LEU A 139 -1.23 1.17 -3.20
N VAL A 140 -1.71 1.29 -1.96
CA VAL A 140 -2.96 0.65 -1.54
C VAL A 140 -4.16 1.40 -2.11
N ASP A 141 -4.02 2.69 -2.41
CA ASP A 141 -5.03 3.51 -3.07
C ASP A 141 -5.37 3.04 -4.51
N ALA A 142 -4.42 2.39 -5.18
CA ALA A 142 -4.57 1.84 -6.53
C ALA A 142 -5.17 0.42 -6.53
N PHE A 143 -5.37 -0.21 -5.36
CA PHE A 143 -5.92 -1.55 -5.30
C PHE A 143 -7.39 -1.60 -5.75
N PRO A 144 -7.81 -2.66 -6.48
CA PRO A 144 -9.20 -2.79 -6.88
C PRO A 144 -10.15 -2.84 -5.68
N VAL A 145 -11.17 -1.99 -5.72
CA VAL A 145 -12.24 -1.95 -4.70
C VAL A 145 -13.56 -2.43 -5.26
N HIS A 146 -14.43 -2.91 -4.37
CA HIS A 146 -15.85 -3.09 -4.64
C HIS A 146 -16.59 -1.78 -4.37
N LEU A 147 -17.50 -1.40 -5.25
CA LEU A 147 -18.41 -0.27 -5.02
C LEU A 147 -19.72 -0.81 -4.47
N VAL A 148 -20.19 -0.26 -3.35
CA VAL A 148 -21.47 -0.65 -2.74
C VAL A 148 -22.39 0.56 -2.62
N THR A 149 -23.69 0.31 -2.66
CA THR A 149 -24.74 1.32 -2.50
C THR A 149 -25.82 0.84 -1.55
N VAL A 150 -26.48 1.78 -0.87
CA VAL A 150 -27.76 1.51 -0.21
C VAL A 150 -28.87 1.65 -1.25
N GLN A 151 -29.62 0.58 -1.45
CA GLN A 151 -30.84 0.56 -2.26
C GLN A 151 -31.95 -0.22 -1.54
N ASP A 152 -33.15 0.36 -1.45
CA ASP A 152 -34.30 -0.22 -0.72
C ASP A 152 -33.95 -0.63 0.73
N HIS A 153 -33.16 0.21 1.40
CA HIS A 153 -32.62 -0.05 2.75
C HIS A 153 -31.76 -1.33 2.86
N GLN A 154 -31.23 -1.82 1.74
CA GLN A 154 -30.32 -2.95 1.69
C GLN A 154 -28.98 -2.53 1.09
N LEU A 155 -27.90 -3.17 1.55
CA LEU A 155 -26.60 -3.02 0.93
C LEU A 155 -26.56 -3.86 -0.36
N LYS A 156 -26.33 -3.18 -1.48
CA LYS A 156 -26.15 -3.79 -2.81
C LYS A 156 -24.78 -3.43 -3.37
N GLU A 157 -24.34 -4.16 -4.38
CA GLU A 157 -23.08 -3.90 -5.08
C GLU A 157 -23.36 -3.24 -6.43
N ILE A 158 -22.48 -2.31 -6.80
CA ILE A 158 -22.48 -1.67 -8.11
C ILE A 158 -21.52 -2.44 -9.02
N TYR A 159 -22.09 -3.06 -10.04
CA TYR A 159 -21.42 -3.77 -11.11
C TYR A 159 -21.23 -2.85 -12.31
N VAL A 160 -20.34 -3.28 -13.21
CA VAL A 160 -20.12 -2.62 -14.51
C VAL A 160 -20.67 -3.53 -15.60
N GLU A 161 -21.57 -3.00 -16.42
CA GLU A 161 -22.10 -3.66 -17.61
C GLU A 161 -21.74 -2.88 -18.88
N LEU A 162 -21.94 -3.52 -20.03
CA LEU A 162 -21.72 -2.91 -21.35
C LEU A 162 -23.06 -2.79 -22.08
N ILE A 163 -23.56 -1.55 -22.22
CA ILE A 163 -24.78 -1.23 -22.97
C ILE A 163 -24.37 -0.31 -24.14
N ASP A 164 -24.76 -0.67 -25.36
CA ASP A 164 -24.48 0.12 -26.57
C ASP A 164 -23.00 0.55 -26.71
N ASN A 165 -22.07 -0.38 -26.40
CA ASN A 165 -20.63 -0.15 -26.36
C ASN A 165 -20.16 0.94 -25.38
N ARG A 166 -20.94 1.21 -24.33
CA ARG A 166 -20.59 2.10 -23.23
C ARG A 166 -20.68 1.37 -21.91
N PHE A 167 -19.72 1.62 -21.03
CA PHE A 167 -19.79 1.11 -19.67
C PHE A 167 -20.89 1.84 -18.90
N SER A 168 -21.70 1.07 -18.18
CA SER A 168 -22.77 1.56 -17.32
C SER A 168 -22.75 0.83 -15.98
N GLU A 169 -23.37 1.44 -14.97
CA GLU A 169 -23.57 0.81 -13.66
C GLU A 169 -24.82 -0.08 -13.67
N ALA A 170 -24.70 -1.27 -13.08
CA ALA A 170 -25.82 -2.13 -12.73
C ALA A 170 -25.79 -2.43 -11.23
N ILE A 171 -26.93 -2.35 -10.54
CA ILE A 171 -27.02 -2.65 -9.11
C ILE A 171 -27.56 -4.07 -8.92
N ALA A 172 -26.86 -4.91 -8.16
CA ALA A 172 -27.29 -6.26 -7.86
C ALA A 172 -26.83 -6.70 -6.46
N GLU A 173 -27.12 -7.96 -6.10
CA GLU A 173 -26.69 -8.55 -4.83
C GLU A 173 -25.16 -8.53 -4.67
N LEU A 174 -24.70 -8.55 -3.42
CA LEU A 174 -23.28 -8.59 -3.11
C LEU A 174 -22.62 -9.83 -3.73
N SER A 175 -21.49 -9.62 -4.41
CA SER A 175 -20.68 -10.67 -5.02
C SER A 175 -20.02 -11.58 -3.99
N SER A 176 -19.86 -11.11 -2.74
CA SER A 176 -19.21 -11.85 -1.67
C SER A 176 -19.72 -11.45 -0.29
N GLU A 177 -19.95 -12.45 0.57
CA GLU A 177 -20.20 -12.22 2.01
C GLU A 177 -19.04 -11.50 2.72
N ARG A 178 -17.83 -11.52 2.14
CA ARG A 178 -16.67 -10.79 2.67
C ARG A 178 -16.95 -9.28 2.78
N ILE A 179 -17.80 -8.73 1.91
CA ILE A 179 -18.20 -7.32 1.94
C ILE A 179 -18.99 -7.02 3.23
N THR A 180 -19.99 -7.85 3.56
CA THR A 180 -20.74 -7.70 4.81
C THR A 180 -19.83 -7.88 6.04
N LYS A 181 -19.00 -8.93 6.04
CA LYS A 181 -18.04 -9.19 7.13
C LYS A 181 -17.04 -8.05 7.32
N TYR A 182 -16.67 -7.35 6.24
CA TYR A 182 -15.82 -6.18 6.29
C TYR A 182 -16.48 -5.05 7.11
N PHE A 183 -17.74 -4.76 6.86
CA PHE A 183 -18.50 -3.74 7.60
C PHE A 183 -18.70 -4.13 9.07
N ASP A 184 -19.03 -5.41 9.34
CA ASP A 184 -19.14 -5.94 10.70
C ASP A 184 -17.83 -5.75 11.47
N PHE A 185 -16.70 -6.08 10.84
CA PHE A 185 -15.37 -5.93 11.42
C PHE A 185 -14.99 -4.47 11.68
N MET A 186 -15.43 -3.55 10.82
CA MET A 186 -15.25 -2.10 11.03
C MET A 186 -16.21 -1.53 12.10
N GLY A 187 -17.22 -2.30 12.52
CA GLY A 187 -18.28 -1.82 13.42
C GLY A 187 -19.16 -0.75 12.78
N VAL A 188 -19.35 -0.81 11.45
CA VAL A 188 -20.14 0.16 10.68
C VAL A 188 -21.34 -0.56 10.08
N ASP A 189 -22.54 0.01 10.27
CA ASP A 189 -23.75 -0.48 9.63
C ASP A 189 -24.23 0.55 8.60
N VAL A 190 -23.73 0.41 7.36
CA VAL A 190 -24.08 1.29 6.24
C VAL A 190 -25.53 1.11 5.76
N SER A 191 -26.20 0.00 6.08
CA SER A 191 -27.59 -0.23 5.67
C SER A 191 -28.57 0.78 6.28
N ARG A 192 -28.16 1.44 7.36
CA ARG A 192 -28.92 2.50 8.04
C ARG A 192 -28.73 3.88 7.43
N TYR A 193 -27.88 4.01 6.41
CA TYR A 193 -27.60 5.30 5.79
C TYR A 193 -28.67 5.65 4.76
N ALA A 194 -28.61 6.86 4.22
CA ALA A 194 -29.59 7.33 3.26
C ALA A 194 -29.56 6.52 1.96
N GLU A 195 -30.72 6.41 1.31
CA GLU A 195 -30.85 5.81 -0.02
C GLU A 195 -29.86 6.45 -1.01
N GLY A 196 -29.17 5.62 -1.79
CA GLY A 196 -28.14 6.08 -2.72
C GLY A 196 -26.79 6.45 -2.07
N TYR A 197 -26.61 6.21 -0.77
CA TYR A 197 -25.27 6.27 -0.16
C TYR A 197 -24.35 5.26 -0.85
N ARG A 198 -23.19 5.72 -1.30
CA ARG A 198 -22.19 4.93 -2.02
C ARG A 198 -20.82 5.03 -1.37
N THR A 199 -20.07 3.92 -1.38
CA THR A 199 -18.72 3.85 -0.82
C THR A 199 -17.93 2.67 -1.37
N GLU A 200 -16.62 2.67 -1.13
CA GLU A 200 -15.71 1.59 -1.49
C GLU A 200 -15.49 0.56 -0.37
N VAL A 201 -15.28 -0.70 -0.76
CA VAL A 201 -14.77 -1.77 0.10
C VAL A 201 -13.53 -2.40 -0.54
N ASN A 202 -12.38 -2.25 0.11
CA ASN A 202 -11.10 -2.73 -0.41
C ASN A 202 -10.74 -4.10 0.19
N LEU A 203 -11.28 -5.17 -0.39
CA LEU A 203 -10.96 -6.55 0.01
C LEU A 203 -9.54 -6.96 -0.40
N ALA A 204 -9.03 -6.42 -1.52
CA ALA A 204 -7.68 -6.69 -2.00
C ALA A 204 -6.60 -6.22 -1.00
N ALA A 205 -6.82 -5.10 -0.31
CA ALA A 205 -5.94 -4.63 0.76
C ALA A 205 -5.88 -5.60 1.95
N LEU A 206 -6.99 -6.27 2.29
CA LEU A 206 -7.00 -7.30 3.33
C LEU A 206 -6.18 -8.52 2.90
N ASP A 207 -6.39 -9.00 1.67
CA ASP A 207 -5.65 -10.14 1.12
C ASP A 207 -4.14 -9.86 1.04
N TRP A 208 -3.78 -8.63 0.64
CA TRP A 208 -2.40 -8.16 0.60
C TRP A 208 -1.78 -8.07 1.99
N MET A 209 -2.49 -7.51 2.98
CA MET A 209 -2.01 -7.42 4.36
C MET A 209 -1.79 -8.81 4.97
N ASP A 210 -2.71 -9.75 4.72
CA ASP A 210 -2.57 -11.14 5.16
C ASP A 210 -1.36 -11.83 4.51
N ALA A 211 -1.13 -11.58 3.21
CA ALA A 211 0.03 -12.12 2.51
C ALA A 211 1.34 -11.62 3.13
N ILE A 212 1.45 -10.32 3.42
CA ILE A 212 2.64 -9.73 4.06
C ILE A 212 2.83 -10.28 5.48
N ALA A 213 1.75 -10.29 6.28
CA ALA A 213 1.79 -10.72 7.67
C ALA A 213 2.32 -12.16 7.83
N LYS A 214 1.98 -13.06 6.90
CA LYS A 214 2.49 -14.44 6.90
C LYS A 214 4.00 -14.55 6.64
N ARG A 215 4.60 -13.57 5.97
CA ARG A 215 6.02 -13.59 5.56
C ARG A 215 6.92 -12.85 6.53
N LEU A 216 6.35 -11.92 7.30
CA LEU A 216 7.06 -11.19 8.34
C LEU A 216 7.32 -12.09 9.56
N LYS A 217 8.57 -12.45 9.79
CA LYS A 217 9.01 -13.16 11.01
C LYS A 217 9.07 -12.21 12.20
N SER A 218 9.74 -11.07 12.01
CA SER A 218 9.91 -10.02 13.01
C SER A 218 10.22 -8.70 12.32
N GLY A 219 9.59 -7.61 12.76
CA GLY A 219 9.81 -6.30 12.15
C GLY A 219 8.53 -5.53 11.90
N PHE A 220 8.53 -4.74 10.83
CA PHE A 220 7.57 -3.65 10.62
C PHE A 220 6.83 -3.77 9.29
N ILE A 221 5.64 -3.19 9.23
CA ILE A 221 4.88 -2.96 8.00
C ILE A 221 4.54 -1.47 7.96
N LEU A 222 5.07 -0.75 6.98
CA LEU A 222 4.90 0.69 6.82
C LEU A 222 4.20 1.00 5.50
N THR A 223 2.94 1.43 5.56
CA THR A 223 2.18 1.89 4.38
C THR A 223 1.95 3.39 4.51
N ILE A 224 2.21 4.11 3.43
CA ILE A 224 2.04 5.56 3.34
C ILE A 224 1.08 5.82 2.17
N ASP A 225 -0.17 6.14 2.48
CA ASP A 225 -1.24 6.35 1.51
C ASP A 225 -2.20 7.42 2.03
N TYR A 226 -2.95 8.05 1.11
CA TYR A 226 -4.00 9.01 1.47
C TYR A 226 -5.24 8.25 1.95
N GLY A 227 -5.76 8.63 3.11
CA GLY A 227 -6.86 7.87 3.70
C GLY A 227 -7.48 8.46 4.94
N TYR A 228 -8.41 7.68 5.49
CA TYR A 228 -9.15 8.03 6.70
C TYR A 228 -9.28 6.82 7.62
N SER A 229 -9.41 7.09 8.92
CA SER A 229 -9.96 6.11 9.87
C SER A 229 -11.35 5.64 9.43
N ALA A 230 -11.76 4.41 9.75
CA ALA A 230 -13.08 3.86 9.35
C ALA A 230 -14.26 4.80 9.64
N THR A 231 -14.32 5.43 10.82
CA THR A 231 -15.39 6.37 11.21
C THR A 231 -15.48 7.61 10.30
N ARG A 232 -14.34 8.08 9.78
CA ARG A 232 -14.27 9.21 8.82
C ARG A 232 -14.47 8.75 7.38
N TYR A 233 -14.02 7.53 7.07
CA TYR A 233 -14.16 6.92 5.76
C TYR A 233 -15.64 6.69 5.45
N TYR A 234 -16.35 5.99 6.34
CA TYR A 234 -17.77 5.67 6.23
C TYR A 234 -18.67 6.69 6.92
N ASN A 235 -18.29 7.97 6.94
CA ASN A 235 -19.14 8.98 7.53
C ASN A 235 -20.45 9.09 6.72
N PRO A 236 -21.65 9.12 7.35
CA PRO A 236 -22.93 9.21 6.63
C PRO A 236 -23.04 10.40 5.67
N MET A 237 -22.31 11.50 5.93
CA MET A 237 -22.26 12.68 5.06
C MET A 237 -21.36 12.52 3.83
N ARG A 238 -20.53 11.46 3.77
CA ARG A 238 -19.71 11.11 2.61
C ARG A 238 -20.44 10.10 1.73
N SER A 239 -21.56 10.52 1.16
CA SER A 239 -22.45 9.64 0.40
C SER A 239 -21.95 9.29 -1.01
N GLY A 240 -20.87 9.91 -1.50
CA GLY A 240 -20.29 9.67 -2.82
C GLY A 240 -18.98 8.89 -2.81
N GLY A 241 -18.57 8.34 -1.67
CA GLY A 241 -17.32 7.60 -1.54
C GLY A 241 -16.06 8.47 -1.70
N THR A 242 -15.00 7.85 -2.20
CA THR A 242 -13.66 8.41 -2.38
C THR A 242 -12.99 8.04 -3.70
N LEU A 243 -13.67 7.29 -4.57
CA LEU A 243 -13.14 6.90 -5.87
C LEU A 243 -12.90 8.12 -6.75
N GLN A 244 -11.66 8.25 -7.23
CA GLN A 244 -11.18 9.39 -8.00
C GLN A 244 -10.43 8.88 -9.23
N CYS A 245 -10.55 9.59 -10.33
CA CYS A 245 -9.85 9.31 -11.57
C CYS A 245 -8.95 10.49 -11.92
N TYR A 246 -7.78 10.20 -12.49
CA TYR A 246 -6.80 11.19 -12.91
C TYR A 246 -6.40 10.96 -14.36
N TYR A 247 -6.51 12.02 -15.17
CA TYR A 247 -6.15 12.00 -16.59
C TYR A 247 -5.62 13.38 -17.00
N GLN A 248 -4.40 13.43 -17.53
CA GLN A 248 -3.74 14.65 -18.03
C GLN A 248 -3.80 15.83 -17.04
N HIS A 249 -3.41 15.58 -15.78
CA HIS A 249 -3.43 16.56 -14.68
C HIS A 249 -4.82 17.11 -14.31
N SER A 250 -5.89 16.50 -14.81
CA SER A 250 -7.27 16.76 -14.40
C SER A 250 -7.79 15.62 -13.54
N HIS A 251 -8.71 15.92 -12.62
CA HIS A 251 -9.37 14.92 -11.77
C HIS A 251 -10.88 14.94 -11.99
N HIS A 252 -11.51 13.76 -11.98
CA HIS A 252 -12.96 13.57 -12.03
C HIS A 252 -13.34 12.24 -11.37
N ASN A 253 -14.65 11.96 -11.24
CA ASN A 253 -15.15 10.79 -10.49
C ASN A 253 -15.75 9.71 -11.40
N ASP A 254 -15.57 9.84 -12.72
CA ASP A 254 -16.10 8.89 -13.71
C ASP A 254 -15.03 7.84 -14.13
N PRO A 255 -15.10 6.59 -13.62
CA PRO A 255 -14.16 5.53 -13.99
C PRO A 255 -14.48 4.84 -15.32
N TYR A 256 -15.60 5.20 -15.96
CA TYR A 256 -16.13 4.52 -17.15
C TYR A 256 -15.64 5.15 -18.46
N ILE A 257 -15.02 6.32 -18.37
CA ILE A 257 -14.33 6.98 -19.47
C ILE A 257 -12.83 6.66 -19.44
N TYR A 258 -12.18 6.78 -20.60
CA TYR A 258 -10.72 6.55 -20.77
C TYR A 258 -10.19 5.26 -20.11
N VAL A 259 -10.97 4.19 -20.12
CA VAL A 259 -10.62 2.93 -19.46
C VAL A 259 -9.29 2.39 -20.00
N GLY A 260 -8.32 2.15 -19.11
CA GLY A 260 -6.96 1.77 -19.47
C GLY A 260 -6.01 2.94 -19.76
N GLU A 261 -6.53 4.16 -19.84
CA GLU A 261 -5.75 5.38 -20.14
C GLU A 261 -5.74 6.41 -19.02
N GLN A 262 -6.60 6.28 -18.01
CA GLN A 262 -6.61 7.11 -16.80
C GLN A 262 -6.26 6.28 -15.57
N ASP A 263 -5.73 6.93 -14.54
CA ASP A 263 -5.59 6.32 -13.23
C ASP A 263 -6.94 6.31 -12.50
N ILE A 264 -7.16 5.31 -11.65
CA ILE A 264 -8.35 5.16 -10.81
C ILE A 264 -7.86 4.79 -9.40
N THR A 265 -8.11 5.65 -8.44
CA THR A 265 -7.72 5.44 -7.05
C THR A 265 -8.93 5.53 -6.12
N ALA A 266 -8.81 4.96 -4.94
CA ALA A 266 -9.71 5.18 -3.83
C ALA A 266 -8.89 5.48 -2.58
N HIS A 267 -9.37 6.37 -1.72
CA HIS A 267 -8.67 6.59 -0.44
C HIS A 267 -8.58 5.27 0.34
N VAL A 268 -7.55 5.15 1.16
CA VAL A 268 -7.37 3.99 2.03
C VAL A 268 -8.22 4.12 3.29
N ASN A 269 -9.02 3.09 3.57
CA ASN A 269 -9.59 2.94 4.90
C ASN A 269 -8.49 2.43 5.85
N HIS A 270 -7.84 3.35 6.54
CA HIS A 270 -6.83 3.02 7.54
C HIS A 270 -7.42 2.19 8.68
N GLY A 271 -8.72 2.26 8.96
CA GLY A 271 -9.34 1.35 9.94
C GLY A 271 -9.13 -0.11 9.56
N ALA A 272 -9.35 -0.47 8.29
CA ALA A 272 -9.15 -1.83 7.79
C ALA A 272 -7.67 -2.21 7.65
N ALA A 273 -6.81 -1.28 7.24
CA ALA A 273 -5.36 -1.51 7.15
C ALA A 273 -4.68 -1.59 8.54
N ILE A 274 -5.21 -0.89 9.56
CA ILE A 274 -4.66 -0.83 10.92
C ILE A 274 -5.13 -1.99 11.79
N THR A 275 -6.23 -2.64 11.43
CA THR A 275 -6.77 -3.77 12.21
C THR A 275 -6.18 -5.13 11.86
N GLY A 276 -5.00 -5.17 11.23
CA GLY A 276 -4.00 -6.15 11.62
C GLY A 276 -3.54 -5.83 13.04
N ARG A 277 -4.41 -6.06 14.04
CA ARG A 277 -4.19 -5.77 15.48
C ARG A 277 -2.71 -5.90 15.83
N ILE A 278 -2.22 -4.95 16.65
CA ILE A 278 -1.20 -5.26 17.65
C ILE A 278 -1.77 -6.42 18.47
N VAL A 279 -1.54 -7.64 17.99
CA VAL A 279 -1.62 -8.82 18.83
C VAL A 279 -0.27 -8.82 19.51
N ARG A 280 -0.24 -8.36 20.76
CA ARG A 280 0.69 -8.99 21.70
C ARG A 280 0.29 -10.46 21.67
N ILE A 281 0.98 -11.27 20.88
CA ILE A 281 0.84 -12.73 20.90
C ILE A 281 1.53 -13.15 22.19
N ALA A 282 0.83 -12.96 23.31
CA ALA A 282 1.33 -13.38 24.62
C ALA A 282 1.19 -14.90 24.83
N ASP A 283 0.45 -15.63 23.99
CA ASP A 283 0.22 -17.07 24.20
C ASP A 283 0.58 -17.98 23.01
N CYS A 284 1.26 -17.46 21.98
CA CYS A 284 1.85 -18.29 20.91
C CYS A 284 3.29 -17.86 20.58
N GLY A 285 4.17 -17.72 21.58
CA GLY A 285 5.65 -17.80 21.41
C GLY A 285 6.33 -16.93 20.32
N ILE A 286 5.69 -15.89 19.78
CA ILE A 286 6.21 -15.04 18.71
C ILE A 286 6.05 -13.58 19.13
N ASN A 287 7.16 -12.99 19.60
CA ASN A 287 7.25 -11.58 19.99
C ASN A 287 7.58 -10.71 18.75
N SER A 288 6.62 -9.93 18.24
CA SER A 288 6.92 -8.83 17.31
C SER A 288 5.90 -7.68 17.44
N ALA A 289 6.39 -6.45 17.55
CA ALA A 289 5.60 -5.23 17.68
C ALA A 289 5.31 -4.62 16.29
N ARG A 290 4.05 -4.29 16.01
CA ARG A 290 3.59 -3.65 14.77
C ARG A 290 3.47 -2.13 14.97
N PHE A 291 4.01 -1.34 14.06
CA PHE A 291 3.80 0.11 13.99
C PHE A 291 3.29 0.47 12.59
N ILE A 292 2.19 1.23 12.52
CA ILE A 292 1.68 1.84 11.29
C ILE A 292 1.75 3.34 11.49
N PHE A 293 2.47 4.05 10.62
CA PHE A 293 2.52 5.51 10.62
C PHE A 293 1.41 6.06 9.72
N ASN A 294 0.62 7.01 10.23
CA ASN A 294 -0.23 7.89 9.43
C ASN A 294 0.39 9.29 9.43
N GLY A 295 0.66 9.84 8.24
CA GLY A 295 0.84 11.27 7.97
C GLY A 295 1.86 12.06 8.82
N VAL A 296 2.96 12.49 8.19
CA VAL A 296 3.90 13.55 8.58
C VAL A 296 3.84 14.02 10.05
N ARG A 297 4.37 13.19 10.95
CA ARG A 297 5.08 13.64 12.17
C ARG A 297 6.18 12.65 12.47
N LEU A 298 7.26 12.73 11.70
CA LEU A 298 8.56 12.18 12.06
C LEU A 298 9.13 13.04 13.19
N GLY A 299 8.71 12.73 14.40
CA GLY A 299 9.11 13.40 15.62
C GLY A 299 9.22 12.39 16.75
N ARG A 300 10.45 12.25 17.27
CA ARG A 300 10.89 11.46 18.42
C ARG A 300 9.77 10.96 19.34
N SER A 301 9.38 9.70 19.19
CA SER A 301 8.76 8.88 20.25
C SER A 301 8.75 7.42 19.80
N ILE A 302 9.92 6.79 19.81
CA ILE A 302 10.02 5.32 19.76
C ILE A 302 10.08 4.85 21.21
N ILE A 303 9.01 4.24 21.70
CA ILE A 303 9.09 3.42 22.92
C ILE A 303 9.40 2.00 22.46
N ALA A 304 10.69 1.68 22.42
CA ALA A 304 11.15 0.30 22.41
C ALA A 304 10.90 -0.26 23.82
N ILE A 305 10.10 -1.33 23.93
CA ILE A 305 9.97 -2.07 25.17
C ILE A 305 11.02 -3.17 25.14
N ASP A 306 12.13 -2.93 25.85
CA ASP A 306 13.17 -3.92 26.12
C ASP A 306 12.70 -4.93 27.19
N SER A 307 13.07 -6.20 27.02
CA SER A 307 12.62 -7.33 27.84
C SER A 307 13.70 -7.88 28.79
N HIS A 308 14.72 -7.08 29.12
CA HIS A 308 15.72 -7.45 30.12
C HIS A 308 15.73 -6.52 31.34
N ARG A 309 14.70 -6.64 32.18
CA ARG A 309 14.82 -6.51 33.63
C ARG A 309 13.95 -7.58 34.31
N THR A 310 14.56 -8.72 34.55
CA THR A 310 14.15 -9.66 35.58
C THR A 310 14.43 -9.01 36.94
N ASP A 311 13.39 -8.57 37.64
CA ASP A 311 13.44 -8.43 39.09
C ASP A 311 13.05 -9.78 39.70
N GLN A 312 14.06 -10.64 39.84
CA GLN A 312 14.42 -11.39 41.06
C GLN A 312 15.82 -11.96 40.89
#